data_AF-A0A9E6VRN2-F1
#
_entry.id   AF-A0A9E6VRN2-F1
#
_cell.length_a   1.000
_cell.length_b   1.000
_cell.length_c   1.000
_cell.angle_alpha   90.00
_cell.angle_beta   90.00
_cell.angle_gamma   90.00
#
_symmetry.space_group_name_H-M   'P 1'
#
loop_
_entity.id
_entity.type
_entity.pdbx_description
1 polymer ?
#
loop_
_entity_poly.entity_id
_entity_poly.type
_entity_poly.pdbx_seq_one_letter_code
_entity_poly.pdbx_strand_id
1 'polypeptide(L)'
;MKIVGWGELASRMDKSNRASALSCWYMEMQDGAWENAQEVQRSYPQARILGKSRVRFGFEDGLQVIVRFNFGSGGAVIVFAGDTKAMRKYSARKSPKK
;
A
#
# COMPACT_ATOMS: atom_id res chain seq x y z
N MET A 1 10.40 -8.53 -4.74
CA MET A 1 10.63 -7.12 -4.35
C MET A 1 10.94 -6.97 -2.85
N LYS A 2 11.83 -6.05 -2.43
CA LYS A 2 12.12 -5.84 -0.97
C LYS A 2 11.17 -4.80 -0.37
N ILE A 3 10.39 -5.18 0.63
CA ILE A 3 9.42 -4.29 1.28
C ILE A 3 9.98 -3.80 2.63
N VAL A 4 9.99 -2.49 2.82
CA VAL A 4 10.46 -1.84 4.06
C VAL A 4 9.26 -1.29 4.84
N GLY A 5 9.27 -1.48 6.16
CA GLY A 5 8.22 -0.99 7.07
C GLY A 5 7.10 -2.01 7.36
N TRP A 6 7.22 -3.25 6.88
CA TRP A 6 6.23 -4.30 7.14
C TRP A 6 6.11 -4.67 8.63
N GLY A 7 7.23 -4.85 9.34
CA GLY A 7 7.20 -5.30 10.73
C GLY A 7 6.41 -4.39 11.66
N GLU A 8 6.57 -3.07 11.51
CA GLU A 8 5.80 -2.08 12.28
C GLU A 8 4.30 -2.11 11.92
N LEU A 9 4.00 -2.37 10.64
CA LEU A 9 2.63 -2.41 10.14
C LEU A 9 1.90 -3.68 10.56
N ALA A 10 2.58 -4.83 10.49
CA ALA A 10 2.10 -6.10 10.97
C ALA A 10 1.79 -6.03 12.47
N SER A 11 2.71 -5.48 13.28
CA SER A 11 2.48 -5.28 14.72
C SER A 11 1.26 -4.41 15.04
N ARG A 12 0.98 -3.39 14.22
CA ARG A 12 -0.22 -2.54 14.35
C ARG A 12 -1.51 -3.23 13.91
N MET A 13 -1.43 -4.19 12.99
CA MET A 13 -2.57 -4.90 12.41
C MET A 13 -2.88 -6.24 13.11
N ASP A 14 -1.92 -6.80 13.86
CA ASP A 14 -2.04 -8.06 14.59
C ASP A 14 -3.23 -8.08 15.57
N LYS A 15 -3.62 -6.90 16.08
CA LYS A 15 -4.80 -6.72 16.94
C LYS A 15 -6.14 -6.76 16.19
N SER A 16 -6.14 -6.89 14.87
CA SER A 16 -7.34 -6.93 14.03
C SER A 16 -7.38 -8.22 13.23
N ASN A 17 -8.57 -8.76 12.97
CA ASN A 17 -8.82 -9.95 12.13
C ASN A 17 -8.38 -9.80 10.65
N ARG A 18 -7.64 -8.73 10.34
CA ARG A 18 -7.19 -8.27 9.02
C ARG A 18 -5.75 -8.72 8.72
N ALA A 19 -5.04 -9.23 9.72
CA ALA A 19 -3.65 -9.65 9.60
C ALA A 19 -3.44 -10.68 8.48
N SER A 20 -4.37 -11.63 8.32
CA SER A 20 -4.26 -12.69 7.31
C SER A 20 -4.33 -12.15 5.87
N ALA A 21 -5.27 -11.25 5.58
CA ALA A 21 -5.40 -10.64 4.24
C ALA A 21 -4.18 -9.76 3.90
N LEU A 22 -3.68 -9.02 4.90
CA LEU A 22 -2.47 -8.22 4.80
C LEU A 22 -1.23 -9.08 4.55
N SER A 23 -1.07 -10.17 5.29
CA SER A 23 0.07 -11.10 5.13
C SER A 23 0.06 -11.76 3.76
N CYS A 24 -1.11 -12.16 3.26
CA CYS A 24 -1.26 -12.69 1.91
C CYS A 24 -0.81 -11.65 0.87
N TRP A 25 -1.33 -10.43 0.96
CA TRP A 25 -0.92 -9.33 0.09
C TRP A 25 0.56 -8.99 0.20
N TYR A 26 1.15 -9.08 1.39
CA TYR A 26 2.59 -8.86 1.57
C TYR A 26 3.43 -9.92 0.86
N MET A 27 3.00 -11.18 0.90
CA MET A 27 3.65 -12.25 0.15
C MET A 27 3.54 -12.02 -1.35
N GLU A 28 2.35 -11.66 -1.86
CA GLU A 28 2.18 -11.29 -3.27
C GLU A 28 3.05 -10.10 -3.67
N MET A 29 3.17 -9.11 -2.80
CA MET A 29 4.05 -7.94 -3.02
C MET A 29 5.53 -8.29 -3.02
N GLN A 30 5.92 -9.27 -2.21
CA GLN A 30 7.30 -9.72 -2.11
C GLN A 30 7.67 -10.60 -3.31
N ASP A 31 6.73 -11.41 -3.80
CA ASP A 31 6.88 -12.22 -5.01
C ASP A 31 6.79 -11.37 -6.29
N GLY A 32 5.99 -10.30 -6.26
CA GLY A 32 5.76 -9.41 -7.38
C GLY A 32 7.06 -8.82 -7.95
N ALA A 33 7.16 -8.88 -9.29
CA ALA A 33 8.27 -8.39 -10.07
C ALA A 33 7.83 -7.24 -10.99
N TRP A 34 7.03 -6.30 -10.49
CA TRP A 34 6.53 -5.18 -11.28
C TRP A 34 7.65 -4.18 -11.61
N GLU A 35 7.75 -3.78 -12.87
CA GLU A 35 8.71 -2.78 -13.37
C GLU A 35 8.14 -1.36 -13.27
N ASN A 36 6.81 -1.22 -13.22
CA ASN A 36 6.15 0.07 -13.13
C ASN A 36 4.79 0.01 -12.42
N ALA A 37 4.26 1.19 -12.07
CA ALA A 37 2.99 1.31 -11.35
C ALA A 37 1.77 0.85 -12.17
N GLN A 38 1.87 0.82 -13.50
CA GLN A 38 0.77 0.37 -14.35
C GLN A 38 0.63 -1.15 -14.30
N GLU A 39 1.73 -1.90 -14.22
CA GLU A 39 1.67 -3.35 -14.02
C GLU A 39 1.06 -3.71 -12.66
N VAL A 40 1.43 -2.97 -11.61
CA VAL A 40 0.80 -3.09 -10.29
C VAL A 40 -0.72 -2.87 -10.39
N GLN A 41 -1.15 -1.86 -11.15
CA GLN A 41 -2.57 -1.58 -11.37
C GLN A 41 -3.25 -2.64 -12.25
N ARG A 42 -2.53 -3.32 -13.14
CA ARG A 42 -3.06 -4.47 -13.89
C ARG A 42 -3.30 -5.67 -12.99
N SER A 43 -2.37 -5.97 -12.07
CA SER A 43 -2.56 -7.04 -11.07
C SER A 43 -3.65 -6.69 -10.08
N TYR A 44 -3.73 -5.42 -9.67
CA TYR A 44 -4.73 -4.93 -8.73
C TYR A 44 -5.58 -3.82 -9.37
N PRO A 45 -6.68 -4.16 -10.07
CA PRO A 45 -7.52 -3.15 -10.74
C PRO A 45 -8.20 -2.19 -9.77
N GLN A 46 -8.41 -2.64 -8.53
CA GLN A 46 -8.87 -1.84 -7.39
C GLN A 46 -7.81 -0.87 -6.84
N ALA A 47 -6.55 -1.02 -7.25
CA ALA A 47 -5.49 -0.14 -6.83
C ALA A 47 -5.51 1.18 -7.62
N ARG A 48 -5.30 2.29 -6.92
CA ARG A 48 -5.20 3.64 -7.51
C ARG A 48 -3.79 4.16 -7.43
N ILE A 49 -3.26 4.55 -8.58
CA ILE A 49 -2.00 5.26 -8.68
C ILE A 49 -2.22 6.70 -8.19
N LEU A 50 -1.50 7.10 -7.14
CA LEU A 50 -1.54 8.42 -6.52
C LEU A 50 -0.44 9.36 -7.04
N GLY A 51 0.42 8.89 -7.95
CA GLY A 51 1.52 9.64 -8.55
C GLY A 51 2.51 8.71 -9.26
N LYS A 52 3.71 9.19 -9.60
CA LYS A 52 4.69 8.41 -10.39
C LYS A 52 5.11 7.05 -9.77
N SER A 53 5.07 6.93 -8.45
CA SER A 53 5.55 5.71 -7.77
C SER A 53 4.77 5.38 -6.50
N ARG A 54 3.60 5.98 -6.31
CA ARG A 54 2.75 5.72 -5.15
C ARG A 54 1.47 5.05 -5.61
N VAL A 55 1.16 3.91 -5.02
CA VAL A 55 -0.05 3.15 -5.32
C VAL A 55 -0.81 2.92 -4.03
N ARG A 56 -2.12 3.15 -4.09
CA ARG A 56 -3.08 2.88 -3.03
C ARG A 56 -3.78 1.56 -3.32
N PHE A 57 -3.71 0.64 -2.39
CA PHE A 57 -4.48 -0.59 -2.38
C PHE A 57 -5.67 -0.40 -1.45
N GLY A 58 -6.86 -0.69 -1.97
CA GLY A 58 -8.05 -0.87 -1.16
C GLY A 58 -8.28 -2.36 -0.94
N PHE A 59 -8.61 -2.74 0.29
CA PHE A 59 -9.07 -4.07 0.65
C PHE A 59 -10.57 -4.01 0.95
N GLU A 60 -11.28 -5.13 0.76
CA GLU A 60 -12.73 -5.21 0.97
C GLU A 60 -13.17 -4.84 2.39
N ASP A 61 -12.30 -5.06 3.39
CA ASP A 61 -12.56 -4.72 4.79
C ASP A 61 -12.50 -3.19 5.08
N GLY A 62 -12.42 -2.35 4.04
CA GLY A 62 -12.31 -0.88 4.16
C GLY A 62 -10.91 -0.39 4.52
N LEU A 63 -9.95 -1.31 4.66
CA LEU A 63 -8.55 -1.02 4.87
C LEU A 63 -7.92 -0.46 3.59
N GLN A 64 -7.08 0.55 3.77
CA GLN A 64 -6.37 1.20 2.68
C GLN A 64 -4.89 1.32 3.00
N VAL A 65 -4.07 0.86 2.07
CA VAL A 65 -2.61 0.85 2.19
C VAL A 65 -2.03 1.66 1.05
N ILE A 66 -1.16 2.62 1.38
CA ILE A 66 -0.39 3.37 0.39
C ILE A 66 1.04 2.86 0.44
N VAL A 67 1.49 2.35 -0.70
CA VAL A 67 2.86 1.90 -0.90
C VAL A 67 3.53 2.84 -1.87
N ARG A 68 4.75 3.24 -1.53
CA ARG A 68 5.66 3.91 -2.43
C ARG A 68 6.62 2.88 -2.99
N PHE A 69 6.46 2.57 -4.26
CA PHE A 69 7.38 1.72 -5.00
C PHE A 69 8.59 2.53 -5.44
N ASN A 70 9.74 1.88 -5.46
CA ASN A 70 10.97 2.34 -6.07
C ASN A 70 11.40 1.27 -7.08
N PHE A 71 10.83 1.36 -8.27
CA PHE A 71 11.06 0.40 -9.35
C PHE A 71 12.54 0.34 -9.77
N GLY A 72 13.27 1.46 -9.72
CA GLY A 72 14.69 1.49 -10.08
C GLY A 72 15.61 0.73 -9.11
N SER A 73 15.18 0.48 -7.87
CA SER A 73 15.94 -0.31 -6.89
C SER A 73 15.23 -1.61 -6.47
N GLY A 74 14.11 -1.96 -7.11
CA GLY A 74 13.31 -3.15 -6.76
C GLY A 74 12.76 -3.13 -5.33
N GLY A 75 12.52 -1.94 -4.77
CA GLY A 75 12.11 -1.75 -3.38
C GLY A 75 10.70 -1.17 -3.25
N ALA A 76 10.01 -1.46 -2.17
CA ALA A 76 8.72 -0.87 -1.83
C ALA A 76 8.71 -0.41 -0.37
N VAL A 77 8.13 0.76 -0.11
CA VAL A 77 8.04 1.34 1.23
C VAL A 77 6.58 1.60 1.55
N ILE A 78 6.09 1.05 2.64
CA ILE A 78 4.73 1.32 3.07
C ILE A 78 4.69 2.69 3.75
N VAL A 79 3.97 3.63 3.14
CA VAL A 79 3.92 5.03 3.62
C VAL A 79 2.74 5.23 4.57
N PHE A 80 1.68 4.47 4.36
CA PHE A 80 0.45 4.60 5.14
C PHE A 80 -0.33 3.29 5.12
N ALA A 81 -0.88 2.90 6.26
CA ALA A 81 -1.94 1.91 6.33
C ALA A 81 -2.97 2.34 7.36
N GLY A 82 -4.24 2.29 6.98
CA GLY A 82 -5.34 2.64 7.85
C GLY A 82 -6.68 2.50 7.16
N ASP A 83 -7.74 2.68 7.93
CA ASP A 83 -9.11 2.65 7.42
C ASP A 83 -9.40 3.81 6.45
N THR A 84 -10.47 3.67 5.67
CA THR A 84 -11.05 4.72 4.83
C THR A 84 -11.18 6.07 5.54
N LYS A 85 -11.59 6.12 6.81
CA LYS A 85 -11.62 7.36 7.61
C LYS A 85 -10.24 7.96 7.82
N ALA A 86 -9.26 7.12 8.17
CA ALA A 86 -7.89 7.56 8.39
C ALA A 86 -7.26 8.07 7.09
N MET A 87 -7.54 7.41 5.96
CA MET A 87 -7.09 7.86 4.64
C MET A 87 -7.71 9.20 4.28
N ARG A 88 -9.02 9.40 4.51
CA ARG A 88 -9.68 10.68 4.23
C ARG A 88 -9.04 11.83 5.01
N LYS A 89 -8.63 11.58 6.26
CA LYS A 89 -7.88 12.55 7.08
C LYS A 89 -6.46 12.76 6.57
N TYR A 90 -5.80 11.70 6.10
CA TYR A 90 -4.46 11.75 5.53
C TYR A 90 -4.42 12.54 4.21
N SER A 91 -5.36 12.30 3.30
CA SER A 91 -5.48 13.05 2.05
C SER A 91 -5.85 14.51 2.31
N ALA A 92 -6.74 14.79 3.27
CA ALA A 92 -7.10 16.16 3.66
C ALA A 92 -5.91 16.96 4.23
N ARG A 93 -4.97 16.30 4.92
CA ARG A 93 -3.76 16.96 5.46
C ARG A 93 -2.66 17.19 4.43
N LYS A 94 -2.61 16.40 3.35
CA LYS A 94 -1.55 16.48 2.34
C LYS A 94 -1.94 17.22 1.07
N SER A 95 -3.16 17.76 0.98
CA SER A 95 -3.49 18.73 -0.07
C SER A 95 -2.69 20.02 0.15
N PRO A 96 -1.80 20.43 -0.78
CA PRO A 96 -1.27 21.78 -0.73
C PRO A 96 -2.45 22.75 -0.87
N LYS A 97 -2.58 23.70 0.05
CA LYS A 97 -3.33 24.93 -0.22
C LYS A 97 -2.72 25.52 -1.50
N LYS A 98 -3.53 25.61 -2.56
CA LYS A 98 -3.22 26.49 -3.69
C LYS A 98 -3.09 27.91 -3.20
#